data_AF-A0A1A9WEJ4-F1
#
_entry.id   AF-A0A1A9WEJ4-F1
#
_cell.length_a   1.000
_cell.length_b   1.000
_cell.length_c   1.000
_cell.angle_alpha   90.00
_cell.angle_beta   90.00
_cell.angle_gamma   90.00
#
_symmetry.space_group_name_H-M   'P 1'
#
loop_
_entity.id
_entity.type
_entity.pdbx_description
1 polymer ?
#
loop_
_entity_poly.entity_id
_entity_poly.type
_entity_poly.pdbx_seq_one_letter_code
_entity_poly.pdbx_strand_id
1 'polypeptide(L)'
;MSYHKPEAKTIQELKDIAQRLRIHSITSTQASKSGRTKFGVAIGAACRDRTIAFASTFATFFTRAFDQIRMGAISQTNVNFVGSHCGVSIGEDGPSQMGLEDIAMFRTIPGSTVFYPSDAVSCERAVELAANTKGVCFIRTSRPNTAVIYENNETFAIGKAHIVKKSAKDQVLLIGACVTLYECLQAAKELEKIGIQARVLDPFTVKPLDSNLIVENGRACGGHIVVVEDHYQQGGLGEAVLSVLSDKQIMSVLFFNTMRLNLKSPRDPSSDRFVLSKGHAAPILYAAWAEAGLFPVEDLLNLRKIDSDLEGHPTPRLNFIDVGTGSLGQGVAVAAGMAYVGKNFDKSDYRTYVLVGDGESAEGSIWESLHFAGYYKLDNLCVIFDVNRLGQSEPTSLQHRMDIYRQRLEAFGFNALVVDGHDVDELCKAFYESTITKTKPTAIIAKTFKGKYFPNIEDLEGWHGKPLGDKAESVIKHLQGLIVNVEGHNLSIKSPINMQPAPQIDITDIKLSTPPTYKLGDQNMFCTCFRCRQGGLGEAVLSVLADKRGFIVKHLFIPTVPRSGPSHTLLDRYVRKFTLDSDPDLGSF
;
A
#
# COMPACT_ATOMS: atom_id res chain seq x y z
N MET A 1 -26.10 18.21 51.68
CA MET A 1 -27.28 17.89 50.84
C MET A 1 -27.51 16.39 50.94
N SER A 2 -28.65 15.94 51.47
CA SER A 2 -28.97 14.51 51.59
C SER A 2 -29.37 13.97 50.21
N TYR A 3 -28.53 13.11 49.63
CA TYR A 3 -28.88 12.39 48.40
C TYR A 3 -30.14 11.55 48.62
N HIS A 4 -31.12 11.71 47.73
CA HIS A 4 -32.32 10.88 47.69
C HIS A 4 -31.86 9.44 47.38
N LYS A 5 -31.85 8.56 48.38
CA LYS A 5 -31.58 7.13 48.16
C LYS A 5 -32.73 6.56 47.33
N PRO A 6 -32.46 5.84 46.23
CA PRO A 6 -33.50 5.15 45.49
C PRO A 6 -34.23 4.17 46.41
N GLU A 7 -35.54 4.02 46.21
CA GLU A 7 -36.35 3.09 46.99
C GLU A 7 -35.81 1.66 46.84
N ALA A 8 -35.90 0.86 47.91
CA ALA A 8 -35.35 -0.50 47.95
C ALA A 8 -35.88 -1.38 46.80
N LYS A 9 -37.12 -1.11 46.35
CA LYS A 9 -37.75 -1.78 45.22
C LYS A 9 -37.06 -1.48 43.89
N THR A 10 -36.71 -0.21 43.63
CA THR A 10 -35.96 0.22 42.44
C THR A 10 -34.55 -0.39 42.44
N ILE A 11 -33.90 -0.47 43.61
CA ILE A 11 -32.59 -1.13 43.74
C ILE A 11 -32.69 -2.63 43.42
N GLN A 12 -33.77 -3.29 43.86
CA GLN A 12 -33.98 -4.70 43.60
C GLN A 12 -34.34 -4.98 42.13
N GLU A 13 -35.16 -4.14 41.50
CA GLU A 13 -35.46 -4.23 40.06
C GLU A 13 -34.21 -4.01 39.21
N LEU A 14 -33.34 -3.06 39.57
CA LEU A 14 -32.05 -2.86 38.92
C LEU A 14 -31.11 -4.06 39.09
N LYS A 15 -31.10 -4.70 40.28
CA LYS A 15 -30.33 -5.93 40.53
C LYS A 15 -30.87 -7.10 39.70
N ASP A 16 -32.19 -7.27 39.61
CA ASP A 16 -32.81 -8.35 38.86
C ASP A 16 -32.63 -8.18 37.35
N ILE A 17 -32.69 -6.93 36.84
CA ILE A 17 -32.34 -6.58 35.45
C ILE A 17 -30.87 -6.87 35.18
N ALA A 18 -29.96 -6.46 36.07
CA ALA A 18 -28.53 -6.75 35.95
C ALA A 18 -28.22 -8.26 35.98
N GLN A 19 -28.97 -9.03 36.79
CA GLN A 19 -28.84 -10.49 36.89
C GLN A 19 -29.39 -11.20 35.64
N ARG A 20 -30.50 -10.69 35.06
CA ARG A 20 -31.05 -11.16 33.76
C ARG A 20 -30.16 -10.80 32.57
N LEU A 21 -29.47 -9.66 32.61
CA LEU A 21 -28.51 -9.21 31.58
C LEU A 21 -27.07 -9.77 31.76
N ARG A 22 -26.82 -10.62 32.78
CA ARG A 22 -25.47 -11.11 33.15
C ARG A 22 -24.43 -10.00 33.36
N ILE A 23 -24.84 -8.86 33.92
CA ILE A 23 -23.94 -7.77 34.34
C ILE A 23 -23.25 -8.14 35.66
N HIS A 24 -22.59 -9.30 35.72
CA HIS A 24 -21.70 -9.67 36.83
C HIS A 24 -20.23 -9.31 36.54
N SER A 25 -19.91 -8.84 35.33
CA SER A 25 -18.52 -8.56 34.93
C SER A 25 -17.89 -7.36 35.62
N ILE A 26 -18.69 -6.40 36.07
CA ILE A 26 -18.21 -5.26 36.87
C ILE A 26 -17.78 -5.73 38.27
N THR A 27 -18.44 -6.75 38.83
CA THR A 27 -18.11 -7.25 40.17
C THR A 27 -16.90 -8.20 40.14
N SER A 28 -16.74 -9.01 39.08
CA SER A 28 -15.58 -9.91 38.93
C SER A 28 -14.28 -9.18 38.60
N THR A 29 -14.34 -8.08 37.83
CA THR A 29 -13.14 -7.26 37.55
C THR A 29 -12.66 -6.47 38.78
N GLN A 30 -13.51 -6.22 39.78
CA GLN A 30 -13.08 -5.66 41.08
C GLN A 30 -12.47 -6.70 42.04
N ALA A 31 -12.62 -7.99 41.79
CA ALA A 31 -12.15 -9.05 42.70
C ALA A 31 -10.61 -9.14 42.81
N SER A 32 -9.86 -8.66 41.81
CA SER A 32 -8.41 -8.86 41.76
C SER A 32 -7.58 -7.89 42.63
N LYS A 33 -8.14 -6.78 43.13
CA LYS A 33 -7.50 -5.70 43.96
C LYS A 33 -6.07 -5.25 43.56
N SER A 34 -5.50 -5.76 42.49
CA SER A 34 -4.13 -5.60 42.01
C SER A 34 -4.17 -5.34 40.50
N GLY A 35 -3.48 -4.28 40.06
CA GLY A 35 -3.67 -3.71 38.73
C GLY A 35 -3.33 -4.63 37.54
N ARG A 36 -2.51 -5.68 37.73
CA ARG A 36 -2.01 -6.52 36.61
C ARG A 36 -2.91 -7.70 36.26
N THR A 37 -3.57 -8.31 37.25
CA THR A 37 -4.35 -9.55 37.04
C THR A 37 -5.76 -9.25 36.52
N LYS A 38 -6.25 -8.03 36.73
CA LYS A 38 -7.60 -7.59 36.34
C LYS A 38 -7.91 -7.77 34.86
N PHE A 39 -6.97 -7.49 33.96
CA PHE A 39 -7.21 -7.50 32.52
C PHE A 39 -7.24 -8.92 31.94
N GLY A 40 -6.28 -9.77 32.32
CA GLY A 40 -6.32 -11.21 32.03
C GLY A 40 -7.57 -11.89 32.61
N VAL A 41 -8.02 -11.49 33.81
CA VAL A 41 -9.29 -11.97 34.37
C VAL A 41 -10.49 -11.51 33.54
N ALA A 42 -10.52 -10.26 33.07
CA ALA A 42 -11.58 -9.76 32.20
C ALA A 42 -11.63 -10.51 30.86
N ILE A 43 -10.47 -10.78 30.26
CA ILE A 43 -10.33 -11.61 29.06
C ILE A 43 -10.85 -13.03 29.33
N GLY A 44 -10.46 -13.62 30.46
CA GLY A 44 -10.93 -14.95 30.88
C GLY A 44 -12.44 -14.99 31.14
N ALA A 45 -13.02 -13.93 31.70
CA ALA A 45 -14.46 -13.80 31.92
C ALA A 45 -15.24 -13.67 30.60
N ALA A 46 -14.67 -12.99 29.61
CA ALA A 46 -15.21 -12.89 28.26
C ALA A 46 -15.11 -14.20 27.45
N CYS A 47 -14.23 -15.12 27.84
CA CYS A 47 -14.08 -16.39 27.13
C CYS A 47 -15.41 -17.16 27.04
N ARG A 48 -15.58 -17.87 25.92
CA ARG A 48 -16.78 -18.68 25.62
C ARG A 48 -18.08 -17.88 25.54
N ASP A 49 -18.01 -16.57 25.36
CA ASP A 49 -19.17 -15.68 25.19
C ASP A 49 -20.21 -15.82 26.32
N ARG A 50 -19.73 -16.14 27.54
CA ARG A 50 -20.62 -16.36 28.68
C ARG A 50 -20.98 -15.07 29.39
N THR A 51 -20.12 -14.05 29.28
CA THR A 51 -20.32 -12.73 29.89
C THR A 51 -19.85 -11.62 28.95
N ILE A 52 -20.42 -10.42 29.12
CA ILE A 52 -19.93 -9.19 28.49
C ILE A 52 -19.02 -8.51 29.51
N ALA A 53 -17.71 -8.53 29.27
CA ALA A 53 -16.72 -8.09 30.25
C ALA A 53 -16.33 -6.62 30.09
N PHE A 54 -16.48 -5.83 31.16
CA PHE A 54 -15.97 -4.45 31.24
C PHE A 54 -14.86 -4.33 32.28
N ALA A 55 -13.66 -3.94 31.84
CA ALA A 55 -12.51 -3.70 32.70
C ALA A 55 -12.13 -2.22 32.70
N SER A 56 -12.44 -1.52 33.79
CA SER A 56 -12.16 -0.09 33.94
C SER A 56 -10.93 0.20 34.80
N THR A 57 -10.10 1.16 34.39
CA THR A 57 -8.97 1.69 35.18
C THR A 57 -8.57 3.09 34.70
N PHE A 58 -7.47 3.66 35.19
CA PHE A 58 -6.89 4.86 34.61
C PHE A 58 -6.22 4.49 33.29
N ALA A 59 -6.40 5.29 32.25
CA ALA A 59 -5.93 4.97 30.92
C ALA A 59 -4.43 4.70 30.87
N THR A 60 -3.63 5.48 31.62
CA THR A 60 -2.19 5.28 31.75
C THR A 60 -1.79 3.87 32.23
N PHE A 61 -2.63 3.21 33.04
CA PHE A 61 -2.31 1.88 33.58
C PHE A 61 -2.48 0.75 32.56
N PHE A 62 -3.12 1.00 31.41
CA PHE A 62 -3.15 0.02 30.33
C PHE A 62 -1.77 -0.21 29.71
N THR A 63 -0.83 0.74 29.82
CA THR A 63 0.58 0.57 29.38
C THR A 63 1.21 -0.68 29.98
N ARG A 64 0.84 -1.02 31.22
CA ARG A 64 1.35 -2.19 31.97
C ARG A 64 0.65 -3.50 31.63
N ALA A 65 -0.43 -3.45 30.87
CA ALA A 65 -1.27 -4.60 30.52
C ALA A 65 -1.43 -4.78 29.01
N PHE A 66 -0.66 -4.04 28.22
CA PHE A 66 -0.79 -3.99 26.78
C PHE A 66 -0.51 -5.36 26.13
N ASP A 67 0.45 -6.11 26.67
CA ASP A 67 0.73 -7.48 26.29
C ASP A 67 -0.51 -8.38 26.45
N GLN A 68 -1.21 -8.29 27.57
CA GLN A 68 -2.44 -9.05 27.83
C GLN A 68 -3.57 -8.64 26.88
N ILE A 69 -3.74 -7.33 26.64
CA ILE A 69 -4.74 -6.79 25.70
C ILE A 69 -4.47 -7.31 24.29
N ARG A 70 -3.21 -7.26 23.84
CA ARG A 70 -2.77 -7.80 22.55
C ARG A 70 -3.02 -9.30 22.44
N MET A 71 -2.70 -10.07 23.49
CA MET A 71 -3.01 -11.50 23.53
C MET A 71 -4.52 -11.77 23.52
N GLY A 72 -5.33 -10.89 24.12
CA GLY A 72 -6.79 -10.95 24.05
C GLY A 72 -7.32 -10.82 22.63
N ALA A 73 -6.79 -9.85 21.86
CA ALA A 73 -7.15 -9.69 20.44
C ALA A 73 -6.72 -10.88 19.59
N ILE A 74 -5.51 -11.41 19.78
CA ILE A 74 -5.03 -12.64 19.10
C ILE A 74 -5.95 -13.83 19.43
N SER A 75 -6.45 -13.88 20.66
CA SER A 75 -7.37 -14.91 21.13
C SER A 75 -8.83 -14.66 20.72
N GLN A 76 -9.10 -13.60 19.94
CA GLN A 76 -10.43 -13.21 19.46
C GLN A 76 -11.45 -13.05 20.60
N THR A 77 -11.01 -12.50 21.74
CA THR A 77 -11.89 -12.30 22.90
C THR A 77 -12.79 -11.06 22.74
N ASN A 78 -13.98 -11.11 23.35
CA ASN A 78 -14.98 -10.03 23.32
C ASN A 78 -14.94 -9.27 24.66
N VAL A 79 -13.97 -8.36 24.80
CA VAL A 79 -13.71 -7.64 26.05
C VAL A 79 -13.71 -6.13 25.83
N ASN A 80 -14.30 -5.40 26.79
CA ASN A 80 -14.42 -3.95 26.77
C ASN A 80 -13.50 -3.35 27.85
N PHE A 81 -12.56 -2.53 27.43
CA PHE A 81 -11.66 -1.78 28.31
C PHE A 81 -12.14 -0.33 28.44
N VAL A 82 -12.18 0.19 29.66
CA VAL A 82 -12.61 1.57 29.93
C VAL A 82 -11.47 2.33 30.58
N GLY A 83 -10.88 3.27 29.85
CA GLY A 83 -9.84 4.17 30.34
C GLY A 83 -10.47 5.44 30.88
N SER A 84 -10.25 5.72 32.15
CA SER A 84 -10.60 6.99 32.78
C SER A 84 -9.36 7.86 32.92
N HIS A 85 -9.54 9.16 33.18
CA HIS A 85 -8.44 10.10 33.37
C HIS A 85 -7.51 10.17 32.14
N CYS A 86 -8.12 10.10 30.95
CA CYS A 86 -7.42 10.13 29.68
C CYS A 86 -6.80 11.51 29.40
N GLY A 87 -5.72 11.49 28.61
CA GLY A 87 -5.05 12.69 28.14
C GLY A 87 -4.48 13.54 29.26
N VAL A 88 -4.33 14.84 28.99
CA VAL A 88 -3.83 15.82 29.97
C VAL A 88 -4.90 16.28 30.98
N SER A 89 -6.16 15.87 30.78
CA SER A 89 -7.34 16.40 31.51
C SER A 89 -7.38 16.09 33.01
N ILE A 90 -6.49 15.21 33.49
CA ILE A 90 -6.36 14.88 34.91
C ILE A 90 -5.66 15.99 35.72
N GLY A 91 -4.94 16.91 35.07
CA GLY A 91 -4.40 18.13 35.69
C GLY A 91 -3.50 17.88 36.91
N GLU A 92 -4.01 18.22 38.10
CA GLU A 92 -3.30 18.32 39.40
C GLU A 92 -2.62 17.01 39.85
N ASP A 93 -3.10 15.88 39.36
CA ASP A 93 -2.56 14.54 39.60
C ASP A 93 -1.21 14.30 38.88
N GLY A 94 -0.86 15.17 37.92
CA GLY A 94 0.45 15.24 37.28
C GLY A 94 0.68 14.26 36.13
N PRO A 95 1.81 14.41 35.40
CA PRO A 95 2.07 13.70 34.14
C PRO A 95 2.16 12.18 34.29
N SER A 96 2.49 11.67 35.48
CA SER A 96 2.55 10.22 35.76
C SER A 96 1.21 9.51 35.63
N GLN A 97 0.10 10.25 35.67
CA GLN A 97 -1.26 9.73 35.70
C GLN A 97 -2.02 10.03 34.41
N MET A 98 -1.41 10.78 33.49
CA MET A 98 -1.97 11.11 32.17
C MET A 98 -1.89 9.89 31.24
N GLY A 99 -3.01 9.57 30.59
CA GLY A 99 -3.06 8.56 29.54
C GLY A 99 -2.81 9.18 28.17
N LEU A 100 -1.55 9.41 27.80
CA LEU A 100 -1.17 10.09 26.55
C LEU A 100 -0.92 9.13 25.38
N GLU A 101 -0.63 7.86 25.64
CA GLU A 101 -0.38 6.82 24.64
C GLU A 101 -1.61 5.93 24.37
N ASP A 102 -2.70 6.12 25.12
CA ASP A 102 -3.83 5.20 25.18
C ASP A 102 -4.51 4.97 23.82
N ILE A 103 -4.79 6.05 23.07
CA ILE A 103 -5.34 5.96 21.72
C ILE A 103 -4.39 5.18 20.80
N ALA A 104 -3.10 5.53 20.79
CA ALA A 104 -2.11 4.88 19.94
C ALA A 104 -2.04 3.38 20.24
N MET A 105 -1.96 3.01 21.51
CA MET A 105 -1.96 1.62 21.95
C MET A 105 -3.18 0.86 21.45
N PHE A 106 -4.39 1.35 21.73
CA PHE A 106 -5.61 0.62 21.35
C PHE A 106 -5.88 0.63 19.85
N ARG A 107 -5.43 1.66 19.11
CA ARG A 107 -5.48 1.67 17.64
C ARG A 107 -4.59 0.60 17.02
N THR A 108 -3.44 0.28 17.62
CA THR A 108 -2.53 -0.78 17.10
C THR A 108 -3.07 -2.20 17.30
N ILE A 109 -4.10 -2.39 18.13
CA ILE A 109 -4.72 -3.71 18.36
C ILE A 109 -5.57 -4.11 17.14
N PRO A 110 -5.30 -5.24 16.45
CA PRO A 110 -6.06 -5.65 15.28
C PRO A 110 -7.55 -5.85 15.60
N GLY A 111 -8.43 -5.36 14.73
CA GLY A 111 -9.88 -5.50 14.88
C GLY A 111 -10.50 -4.79 16.09
N SER A 112 -9.75 -3.92 16.79
CA SER A 112 -10.29 -3.17 17.92
C SER A 112 -11.21 -2.03 17.49
N THR A 113 -12.13 -1.69 18.39
CA THR A 113 -12.96 -0.48 18.30
C THR A 113 -12.54 0.51 19.39
N VAL A 114 -12.26 1.75 19.02
CA VAL A 114 -11.82 2.81 19.94
C VAL A 114 -12.89 3.90 19.96
N PHE A 115 -13.68 3.91 21.02
CA PHE A 115 -14.67 4.95 21.32
C PHE A 115 -14.02 6.11 22.06
N TYR A 116 -14.40 7.31 21.68
CA TYR A 116 -13.94 8.54 22.30
C TYR A 116 -15.13 9.50 22.54
N PRO A 117 -16.04 9.14 23.48
CA PRO A 117 -17.25 9.91 23.75
C PRO A 117 -16.97 11.29 24.34
N SER A 118 -17.87 12.23 24.07
CA SER A 118 -17.69 13.64 24.44
C SER A 118 -18.48 14.10 25.66
N ASP A 119 -19.58 13.43 25.98
CA ASP A 119 -20.45 13.74 27.11
C ASP A 119 -21.05 12.47 27.72
N ALA A 120 -21.97 12.64 28.68
CA ALA A 120 -22.61 11.51 29.35
C ALA A 120 -23.45 10.64 28.40
N VAL A 121 -24.23 11.25 27.49
CA VAL A 121 -25.11 10.53 26.56
C VAL A 121 -24.29 9.71 25.57
N SER A 122 -23.31 10.32 24.91
CA SER A 122 -22.40 9.61 24.01
C SER A 122 -21.60 8.53 24.74
N CYS A 123 -21.22 8.73 26.01
CA CYS A 123 -20.55 7.71 26.81
C CYS A 123 -21.45 6.50 27.10
N GLU A 124 -22.71 6.70 27.48
CA GLU A 124 -23.66 5.59 27.67
C GLU A 124 -23.90 4.83 26.37
N ARG A 125 -23.99 5.54 25.24
CA ARG A 125 -24.09 4.93 23.91
C ARG A 125 -22.84 4.17 23.51
N ALA A 126 -21.65 4.66 23.84
CA ALA A 126 -20.40 3.92 23.62
C ALA A 126 -20.36 2.61 24.43
N VAL A 127 -20.86 2.62 25.68
CA VAL A 127 -20.97 1.41 26.51
C VAL A 127 -21.96 0.41 25.89
N GLU A 128 -23.13 0.88 25.45
CA GLU A 128 -24.14 0.05 24.76
C GLU A 128 -23.56 -0.58 23.48
N LEU A 129 -22.90 0.21 22.64
CA LEU A 129 -22.29 -0.27 21.40
C LEU A 129 -21.14 -1.25 21.69
N ALA A 130 -20.27 -0.95 22.65
CA ALA A 130 -19.18 -1.83 23.05
C ALA A 130 -19.68 -3.18 23.58
N ALA A 131 -20.78 -3.18 24.36
CA ALA A 131 -21.39 -4.41 24.86
C ALA A 131 -21.87 -5.35 23.73
N ASN A 132 -22.26 -4.78 22.58
CA ASN A 132 -22.76 -5.50 21.43
C ASN A 132 -21.71 -5.73 20.34
N THR A 133 -20.49 -5.21 20.51
CA THR A 133 -19.41 -5.31 19.53
C THR A 133 -18.55 -6.53 19.80
N LYS A 134 -18.22 -7.27 18.74
CA LYS A 134 -17.27 -8.38 18.80
C LYS A 134 -15.84 -7.87 18.66
N GLY A 135 -14.93 -8.47 19.42
CA GLY A 135 -13.53 -8.07 19.51
C GLY A 135 -13.23 -7.21 20.74
N VAL A 136 -12.05 -6.61 20.73
CA VAL A 136 -11.56 -5.72 21.80
C VAL A 136 -12.12 -4.32 21.59
N CYS A 137 -12.86 -3.80 22.57
CA CYS A 137 -13.26 -2.39 22.56
C CYS A 137 -12.48 -1.60 23.61
N PHE A 138 -12.20 -0.33 23.32
CA PHE A 138 -11.70 0.65 24.26
C PHE A 138 -12.63 1.86 24.30
N ILE A 139 -13.05 2.26 25.50
CA ILE A 139 -13.85 3.45 25.73
C ILE A 139 -12.97 4.44 26.50
N ARG A 140 -12.65 5.56 25.85
CA ARG A 140 -11.80 6.62 26.38
C ARG A 140 -12.64 7.67 27.10
N THR A 141 -12.50 7.80 28.41
CA THR A 141 -13.30 8.69 29.26
C THR A 141 -12.42 9.70 29.99
N SER A 142 -12.86 10.95 30.06
CA SER A 142 -12.19 12.00 30.82
C SER A 142 -12.58 12.00 32.30
N ARG A 143 -11.94 12.86 33.08
CA ARG A 143 -12.21 13.03 34.51
C ARG A 143 -13.12 14.22 34.84
N PRO A 144 -12.95 15.41 34.24
CA PRO A 144 -13.76 16.58 34.60
C PRO A 144 -15.26 16.38 34.30
N ASN A 145 -16.12 17.05 35.05
CA ASN A 145 -17.53 17.15 34.70
C ASN A 145 -17.65 17.99 33.42
N THR A 146 -18.32 17.46 32.40
CA THR A 146 -18.60 18.17 31.15
C THR A 146 -20.10 18.38 30.97
N ALA A 147 -20.48 19.38 30.17
CA ALA A 147 -21.89 19.64 29.88
C ALA A 147 -22.46 18.58 28.93
N VAL A 148 -23.69 18.13 29.17
CA VAL A 148 -24.41 17.26 28.22
C VAL A 148 -24.78 18.10 26.99
N ILE A 149 -24.38 17.64 25.80
CA ILE A 149 -24.56 18.34 24.52
C ILE A 149 -25.45 17.57 23.55
N TYR A 150 -25.69 16.28 23.81
CA TYR A 150 -26.59 15.45 23.02
C TYR A 150 -27.91 15.19 23.75
N GLU A 151 -29.00 15.11 22.99
CA GLU A 151 -30.30 14.67 23.49
C GLU A 151 -30.28 13.16 23.79
N ASN A 152 -31.08 12.70 24.76
CA ASN A 152 -31.09 11.29 25.18
C ASN A 152 -31.47 10.30 24.05
N ASN A 153 -32.21 10.77 23.04
CA ASN A 153 -32.63 9.99 21.87
C ASN A 153 -31.68 10.13 20.67
N GLU A 154 -30.58 10.88 20.80
CA GLU A 154 -29.56 10.96 19.75
C GLU A 154 -29.00 9.55 19.48
N THR A 155 -28.87 9.23 18.18
CA THR A 155 -28.45 7.90 17.73
C THR A 155 -26.99 7.90 17.37
N PHE A 156 -26.22 7.01 17.99
CA PHE A 156 -24.79 6.84 17.73
C PHE A 156 -24.52 5.50 17.06
N ALA A 157 -23.48 5.45 16.22
CA ALA A 157 -23.02 4.23 15.58
C ALA A 157 -21.50 4.21 15.47
N ILE A 158 -20.93 3.00 15.41
CA ILE A 158 -19.49 2.80 15.27
C ILE A 158 -19.03 3.33 13.90
N GLY A 159 -18.00 4.16 13.87
CA GLY A 159 -17.50 4.78 12.64
C GLY A 159 -18.39 5.89 12.11
N LYS A 160 -19.27 6.45 12.94
CA LYS A 160 -20.11 7.60 12.60
C LYS A 160 -19.81 8.78 13.51
N ALA A 161 -19.52 9.92 12.87
CA ALA A 161 -19.23 11.18 13.52
C ALA A 161 -20.48 12.08 13.55
N HIS A 162 -20.45 13.13 14.37
CA HIS A 162 -21.53 14.10 14.53
C HIS A 162 -21.03 15.51 14.27
N ILE A 163 -21.85 16.33 13.61
CA ILE A 163 -21.59 17.76 13.47
C ILE A 163 -22.32 18.49 14.59
N VAL A 164 -21.55 19.08 15.51
CA VAL A 164 -22.06 19.69 16.75
C VAL A 164 -22.34 21.19 16.56
N LYS A 165 -21.58 21.86 15.68
CA LYS A 165 -21.84 23.24 15.24
C LYS A 165 -21.64 23.31 13.74
N LYS A 166 -22.58 23.94 13.03
CA LYS A 166 -22.55 24.16 11.57
C LYS A 166 -23.18 25.49 11.22
N SER A 167 -22.63 26.16 10.21
CA SER A 167 -23.25 27.31 9.55
C SER A 167 -23.09 27.22 8.02
N ALA A 168 -23.79 28.09 7.29
CA ALA A 168 -23.63 28.18 5.84
C ALA A 168 -22.33 28.91 5.41
N LYS A 169 -21.62 29.55 6.37
CA LYS A 169 -20.43 30.37 6.11
C LYS A 169 -19.16 29.79 6.73
N ASP A 170 -19.18 28.50 7.09
CA ASP A 170 -18.06 27.84 7.76
C ASP A 170 -16.78 27.92 6.91
N GLN A 171 -15.69 28.33 7.54
CA GLN A 171 -14.36 28.56 6.92
C GLN A 171 -13.28 27.65 7.51
N VAL A 172 -13.56 26.97 8.62
CA VAL A 172 -12.64 26.02 9.24
C VAL A 172 -13.42 24.90 9.93
N LEU A 173 -12.96 23.67 9.77
CA LEU A 173 -13.45 22.51 10.49
C LEU A 173 -12.56 22.26 11.71
N LEU A 174 -13.15 22.34 12.90
CA LEU A 174 -12.52 21.95 14.15
C LEU A 174 -12.96 20.53 14.51
N ILE A 175 -11.99 19.62 14.68
CA ILE A 175 -12.23 18.25 15.09
C ILE A 175 -11.69 18.07 16.50
N GLY A 176 -12.55 17.73 17.44
CA GLY A 176 -12.20 17.43 18.82
C GLY A 176 -13.16 16.39 19.39
N ALA A 177 -12.75 15.72 20.46
CA ALA A 177 -13.59 14.74 21.12
C ALA A 177 -13.30 14.77 22.63
N CYS A 178 -14.25 14.31 23.44
CA CYS A 178 -14.11 14.42 24.89
C CYS A 178 -13.85 15.87 25.31
N VAL A 179 -12.90 16.11 26.19
CA VAL A 179 -12.60 17.47 26.68
C VAL A 179 -12.22 18.42 25.55
N THR A 180 -11.56 17.95 24.48
CA THR A 180 -11.13 18.83 23.38
C THR A 180 -12.28 19.27 22.50
N LEU A 181 -13.44 18.59 22.53
CA LEU A 181 -14.63 19.06 21.83
C LEU A 181 -15.14 20.39 22.40
N TYR A 182 -15.08 20.56 23.73
CA TYR A 182 -15.49 21.81 24.39
C TYR A 182 -14.53 22.95 24.06
N GLU A 183 -13.24 22.66 23.97
CA GLU A 183 -12.23 23.61 23.48
C GLU A 183 -12.51 24.01 22.02
N CYS A 184 -12.89 23.06 21.15
CA CYS A 184 -13.33 23.37 19.79
C CYS A 184 -14.58 24.27 19.77
N LEU A 185 -15.57 24.01 20.63
CA LEU A 185 -16.78 24.84 20.73
C LEU A 185 -16.48 26.25 21.26
N GLN A 186 -15.53 26.39 22.19
CA GLN A 186 -15.08 27.68 22.70
C GLN A 186 -14.27 28.43 21.64
N ALA A 187 -13.32 27.77 20.97
CA ALA A 187 -12.56 28.32 19.86
C ALA A 187 -13.49 28.81 18.75
N ALA A 188 -14.55 28.06 18.42
CA ALA A 188 -15.54 28.48 17.44
C ALA A 188 -16.26 29.79 17.84
N LYS A 189 -16.53 30.02 19.13
CA LYS A 189 -17.12 31.29 19.63
C LYS A 189 -16.12 32.45 19.57
N GLU A 190 -14.84 32.20 19.86
CA GLU A 190 -13.80 33.23 19.78
C GLU A 190 -13.50 33.62 18.32
N LEU A 191 -13.42 32.63 17.43
CA LEU A 191 -13.27 32.84 15.98
C LEU A 191 -14.42 33.66 15.40
N GLU A 192 -15.65 33.43 15.89
CA GLU A 192 -16.83 34.18 15.47
C GLU A 192 -16.71 35.69 15.78
N LYS A 193 -16.06 36.08 16.88
CA LYS A 193 -15.83 37.49 17.24
C LYS A 193 -14.93 38.23 16.25
N ILE A 194 -14.06 37.49 15.55
CA ILE A 194 -13.15 38.03 14.51
C ILE A 194 -13.65 37.73 13.10
N GLY A 195 -14.90 37.27 12.94
CA GLY A 195 -15.54 37.03 11.64
C GLY A 195 -15.24 35.68 10.99
N ILE A 196 -14.59 34.75 11.70
CA ILE A 196 -14.32 33.39 11.21
C ILE A 196 -15.40 32.45 11.76
N GLN A 197 -16.18 31.87 10.86
CA GLN A 197 -17.19 30.87 11.22
C GLN A 197 -16.57 29.48 11.20
N ALA A 198 -16.69 28.74 12.30
CA ALA A 198 -16.11 27.41 12.44
C ALA A 198 -17.20 26.33 12.55
N ARG A 199 -17.00 25.24 11.82
CA ARG A 199 -17.72 23.98 11.99
C ARG A 199 -17.03 23.15 13.06
N VAL A 200 -17.80 22.45 13.89
CA VAL A 200 -17.24 21.55 14.91
C VAL A 200 -17.75 20.13 14.68
N LEU A 201 -16.83 19.17 14.57
CA LEU A 201 -17.11 17.75 14.37
C LEU A 201 -16.60 16.95 15.57
N ASP A 202 -17.47 16.10 16.10
CA ASP A 202 -17.16 15.06 17.08
C ASP A 202 -17.01 13.72 16.35
N PRO A 203 -15.83 13.10 16.35
CA PRO A 203 -15.60 11.83 15.67
C PRO A 203 -16.35 10.66 16.32
N PHE A 204 -16.68 10.72 17.63
CA PHE A 204 -17.25 9.67 18.47
C PHE A 204 -16.45 8.35 18.58
N THR A 205 -15.88 7.87 17.47
CA THR A 205 -14.93 6.76 17.39
C THR A 205 -13.67 7.18 16.63
N VAL A 206 -12.51 6.76 17.12
CA VAL A 206 -11.21 6.98 16.44
C VAL A 206 -10.84 5.79 15.55
N LYS A 207 -11.37 4.61 15.87
CA LYS A 207 -11.21 3.39 15.09
C LYS A 207 -12.50 2.57 15.15
N PRO A 208 -13.20 2.37 14.02
CA PRO A 208 -13.04 3.10 12.75
C PRO A 208 -13.37 4.59 12.92
N LEU A 209 -12.83 5.44 12.03
CA LEU A 209 -13.12 6.87 11.95
C LEU A 209 -14.14 7.12 10.82
N ASP A 210 -15.00 8.14 10.94
CA ASP A 210 -15.97 8.47 9.88
C ASP A 210 -15.31 9.27 8.74
N SER A 211 -14.64 8.55 7.84
CA SER A 211 -13.89 9.14 6.74
C SER A 211 -14.75 10.05 5.87
N ASN A 212 -15.97 9.62 5.56
CA ASN A 212 -16.86 10.33 4.65
C ASN A 212 -17.28 11.67 5.23
N LEU A 213 -17.70 11.69 6.50
CA LEU A 213 -18.18 12.91 7.13
C LEU A 213 -17.05 13.92 7.33
N ILE A 214 -15.85 13.47 7.71
CA ILE A 214 -14.66 14.33 7.86
C ILE A 214 -14.31 14.99 6.53
N VAL A 215 -14.24 14.20 5.46
CA VAL A 215 -13.91 14.68 4.12
C VAL A 215 -14.96 15.67 3.61
N GLU A 216 -16.25 15.33 3.72
CA GLU A 216 -17.36 16.20 3.30
C GLU A 216 -17.32 17.56 4.03
N ASN A 217 -17.15 17.52 5.36
CA ASN A 217 -17.21 18.71 6.19
C ASN A 217 -15.92 19.54 6.11
N GLY A 218 -14.77 18.90 5.88
CA GLY A 218 -13.52 19.58 5.60
C GLY A 218 -13.60 20.38 4.31
N ARG A 219 -14.13 19.78 3.23
CA ARG A 219 -14.39 20.48 1.96
C ARG A 219 -15.36 21.64 2.12
N ALA A 220 -16.45 21.43 2.85
CA ALA A 220 -17.44 22.47 3.12
C ALA A 220 -16.88 23.66 3.92
N CYS A 221 -15.71 23.50 4.55
CA CYS A 221 -14.98 24.55 5.26
C CYS A 221 -13.75 25.03 4.47
N GLY A 222 -13.74 24.88 3.13
CA GLY A 222 -12.62 25.34 2.29
C GLY A 222 -11.32 24.54 2.44
N GLY A 223 -11.38 23.31 2.99
CA GLY A 223 -10.21 22.47 3.20
C GLY A 223 -9.38 22.80 4.45
N HIS A 224 -9.78 23.81 5.22
CA HIS A 224 -9.10 24.16 6.47
C HIS A 224 -9.61 23.28 7.62
N ILE A 225 -8.74 22.40 8.14
CA ILE A 225 -9.06 21.49 9.24
C ILE A 225 -8.06 21.69 10.37
N VAL A 226 -8.55 21.85 11.59
CA VAL A 226 -7.76 21.89 12.82
C VAL A 226 -8.23 20.74 13.70
N VAL A 227 -7.31 19.85 14.06
CA VAL A 227 -7.57 18.76 14.99
C VAL A 227 -7.02 19.16 16.36
N VAL A 228 -7.84 19.02 17.40
CA VAL A 228 -7.47 19.33 18.78
C VAL A 228 -7.40 18.03 19.57
N GLU A 229 -6.19 17.69 20.03
CA GLU A 229 -5.90 16.45 20.75
C GLU A 229 -5.21 16.72 22.10
N ASP A 230 -5.48 15.85 23.07
CA ASP A 230 -5.01 15.94 24.46
C ASP A 230 -4.03 14.82 24.83
N HIS A 231 -3.46 14.18 23.81
CA HIS A 231 -2.59 13.01 23.88
C HIS A 231 -1.41 13.16 22.90
N TYR A 232 -0.53 12.17 22.81
CA TYR A 232 0.58 12.25 21.86
C TYR A 232 0.11 12.25 20.41
N GLN A 233 0.83 12.99 19.57
CA GLN A 233 0.57 13.10 18.13
C GLN A 233 0.65 11.72 17.43
N GLN A 234 1.65 10.90 17.79
CA GLN A 234 1.90 9.62 17.16
C GLN A 234 0.81 8.59 17.52
N GLY A 235 0.16 8.03 16.50
CA GLY A 235 -0.99 7.15 16.67
C GLY A 235 -2.23 7.87 17.20
N GLY A 236 -2.22 9.20 17.24
CA GLY A 236 -3.29 10.04 17.79
C GLY A 236 -4.48 10.29 16.85
N LEU A 237 -5.46 11.08 17.32
CA LEU A 237 -6.58 11.57 16.54
C LEU A 237 -6.10 12.40 15.33
N GLY A 238 -5.09 13.25 15.48
CA GLY A 238 -4.51 14.03 14.38
C GLY A 238 -4.03 13.14 13.23
N GLU A 239 -3.22 12.11 13.53
CA GLU A 239 -2.77 11.13 12.53
C GLU A 239 -3.95 10.35 11.92
N ALA A 240 -4.96 9.98 12.72
CA ALA A 240 -6.15 9.29 12.21
C ALA A 240 -6.96 10.13 11.22
N VAL A 241 -7.06 11.44 11.46
CA VAL A 241 -7.72 12.39 10.54
C VAL A 241 -6.89 12.60 9.28
N LEU A 242 -5.56 12.72 9.41
CA LEU A 242 -4.67 12.89 8.26
C LEU A 242 -4.71 11.68 7.32
N SER A 243 -4.74 10.46 7.85
CA SER A 243 -4.79 9.24 7.03
C SER A 243 -6.07 9.19 6.18
N VAL A 244 -7.21 9.64 6.72
CA VAL A 244 -8.49 9.77 6.01
C VAL A 244 -8.46 10.76 4.84
N LEU A 245 -7.57 11.74 4.87
CA LEU A 245 -7.52 12.83 3.87
C LEU A 245 -6.55 12.55 2.71
N SER A 246 -5.99 11.34 2.64
CA SER A 246 -4.90 10.99 1.73
C SER A 246 -5.36 10.02 0.62
N ASP A 247 -5.35 10.41 -0.67
CA ASP A 247 -5.95 9.62 -1.77
C ASP A 247 -5.08 9.47 -3.04
N LYS A 248 -5.17 8.27 -3.67
CA LYS A 248 -4.42 7.70 -4.83
C LYS A 248 -2.92 7.49 -4.60
N GLN A 249 -2.52 6.30 -4.20
CA GLN A 249 -1.43 6.32 -3.23
C GLN A 249 -0.13 5.67 -3.68
N ILE A 250 -0.13 4.48 -4.29
CA ILE A 250 1.15 3.84 -4.65
C ILE A 250 1.93 4.70 -5.64
N MET A 251 1.34 5.07 -6.79
CA MET A 251 2.01 5.89 -7.80
C MET A 251 2.31 7.31 -7.30
N SER A 252 1.37 7.93 -6.56
CA SER A 252 1.55 9.30 -6.06
C SER A 252 2.65 9.36 -4.99
N VAL A 253 2.60 8.50 -3.98
CA VAL A 253 3.63 8.42 -2.94
C VAL A 253 4.97 8.05 -3.55
N LEU A 254 4.98 7.17 -4.56
CA LEU A 254 6.22 6.80 -5.21
C LEU A 254 6.83 8.00 -5.96
N PHE A 255 6.08 8.67 -6.84
CA PHE A 255 6.61 9.77 -7.66
C PHE A 255 6.84 11.08 -6.89
N PHE A 256 5.90 11.45 -6.02
CA PHE A 256 5.87 12.79 -5.40
C PHE A 256 6.35 12.81 -3.94
N ASN A 257 6.62 11.65 -3.33
CA ASN A 257 7.21 11.56 -2.00
C ASN A 257 8.52 10.77 -1.95
N THR A 258 8.60 9.63 -2.66
CA THR A 258 9.69 8.66 -2.45
C THR A 258 10.85 8.83 -3.42
N MET A 259 10.55 8.81 -4.72
CA MET A 259 11.56 8.76 -5.78
C MET A 259 12.28 10.09 -5.97
N ARG A 260 13.52 9.98 -6.45
CA ARG A 260 14.39 11.09 -6.83
C ARG A 260 14.63 11.03 -8.33
N LEU A 261 14.09 11.98 -9.07
CA LEU A 261 14.07 12.00 -10.53
C LEU A 261 14.62 13.33 -11.06
N ASN A 262 15.18 13.30 -12.28
CA ASN A 262 15.62 14.49 -13.00
C ASN A 262 14.71 14.74 -14.22
N LEU A 263 13.77 15.68 -14.10
CA LEU A 263 12.85 16.02 -15.20
C LEU A 263 13.57 16.56 -16.43
N LYS A 264 14.69 17.27 -16.26
CA LYS A 264 15.46 17.81 -17.39
C LYS A 264 16.20 16.72 -18.15
N SER A 265 16.45 15.58 -17.51
CA SER A 265 17.12 14.43 -18.10
C SER A 265 16.48 13.14 -17.56
N PRO A 266 15.35 12.68 -18.13
CA PRO A 266 14.65 11.50 -17.61
C PRO A 266 15.49 10.21 -17.60
N ARG A 267 16.55 10.14 -18.42
CA ARG A 267 17.55 9.07 -18.43
C ARG A 267 18.80 9.37 -17.60
N ASP A 268 18.73 10.30 -16.66
CA ASP A 268 19.84 10.60 -15.76
C ASP A 268 20.27 9.32 -15.03
N PRO A 269 21.53 8.88 -15.17
CA PRO A 269 22.01 7.64 -14.59
C PRO A 269 22.04 7.66 -13.05
N SER A 270 21.82 8.81 -12.41
CA SER A 270 21.71 8.94 -10.95
C SER A 270 20.27 8.98 -10.44
N SER A 271 19.26 9.03 -11.32
CA SER A 271 17.84 9.02 -10.90
C SER A 271 17.42 7.67 -10.33
N ASP A 272 16.46 7.64 -9.43
CA ASP A 272 15.80 6.38 -9.06
C ASP A 272 15.10 5.78 -10.28
N ARG A 273 15.08 4.45 -10.37
CA ARG A 273 14.46 3.70 -11.48
C ARG A 273 13.07 3.25 -11.10
N PHE A 274 12.14 3.32 -12.06
CA PHE A 274 10.81 2.74 -11.92
C PHE A 274 10.48 1.83 -13.09
N VAL A 275 10.13 0.58 -12.78
CA VAL A 275 9.65 -0.38 -13.77
C VAL A 275 8.19 -0.71 -13.50
N LEU A 276 7.31 -0.37 -14.44
CA LEU A 276 5.91 -0.77 -14.38
C LEU A 276 5.76 -2.19 -14.96
N SER A 277 6.00 -3.24 -14.16
CA SER A 277 5.94 -4.64 -14.61
C SER A 277 4.54 -5.02 -15.11
N LYS A 278 3.50 -4.57 -14.40
CA LYS A 278 2.10 -4.62 -14.87
C LYS A 278 1.83 -3.59 -15.97
N GLY A 279 2.52 -3.69 -17.10
CA GLY A 279 2.60 -2.66 -18.13
C GLY A 279 1.24 -2.20 -18.71
N HIS A 280 0.19 -3.01 -18.60
CA HIS A 280 -1.16 -2.61 -19.03
C HIS A 280 -1.72 -1.42 -18.23
N ALA A 281 -1.13 -1.09 -17.08
CA ALA A 281 -1.41 0.12 -16.31
C ALA A 281 -0.65 1.37 -16.83
N ALA A 282 -0.14 1.35 -18.07
CA ALA A 282 0.57 2.48 -18.69
C ALA A 282 -0.10 3.85 -18.49
N PRO A 283 -1.45 3.99 -18.56
CA PRO A 283 -2.09 5.30 -18.40
C PRO A 283 -1.80 6.00 -17.08
N ILE A 284 -1.68 5.27 -15.96
CA ILE A 284 -1.38 5.90 -14.66
C ILE A 284 0.10 6.31 -14.56
N LEU A 285 1.00 5.61 -15.27
CA LEU A 285 2.42 6.01 -15.37
C LEU A 285 2.57 7.28 -16.20
N TYR A 286 1.86 7.37 -17.33
CA TYR A 286 1.88 8.58 -18.16
C TYR A 286 1.28 9.76 -17.42
N ALA A 287 0.16 9.56 -16.70
CA ALA A 287 -0.43 10.58 -15.87
C ALA A 287 0.54 11.09 -14.78
N ALA A 288 1.31 10.20 -14.13
CA ALA A 288 2.30 10.61 -13.13
C ALA A 288 3.44 11.47 -13.73
N TRP A 289 3.91 11.14 -14.94
CA TRP A 289 4.93 11.95 -15.63
C TRP A 289 4.40 13.29 -16.16
N ALA A 290 3.16 13.32 -16.67
CA ALA A 290 2.50 14.55 -17.07
C ALA A 290 2.30 15.48 -15.86
N GLU A 291 1.83 14.93 -14.74
CA GLU A 291 1.66 15.66 -13.48
C GLU A 291 3.00 16.13 -12.89
N ALA A 292 4.07 15.35 -13.07
CA ALA A 292 5.42 15.81 -12.73
C ALA A 292 5.92 16.95 -13.64
N GLY A 293 5.20 17.29 -14.72
CA GLY A 293 5.53 18.37 -15.63
C GLY A 293 6.51 18.00 -16.74
N LEU A 294 6.67 16.71 -17.06
CA LEU A 294 7.55 16.28 -18.14
C LEU A 294 6.98 16.63 -19.52
N PHE A 295 5.66 16.54 -19.67
CA PHE A 295 4.92 16.91 -20.87
C PHE A 295 3.50 17.35 -20.49
N PRO A 296 2.78 18.07 -21.36
CA PRO A 296 1.46 18.61 -21.05
C PRO A 296 0.39 17.54 -20.76
N VAL A 297 -0.52 17.82 -19.84
CA VAL A 297 -1.59 16.87 -19.41
C VAL A 297 -2.54 16.53 -20.55
N GLU A 298 -2.77 17.47 -21.48
CA GLU A 298 -3.59 17.29 -22.67
C GLU A 298 -3.08 16.18 -23.61
N ASP A 299 -1.77 15.90 -23.62
CA ASP A 299 -1.19 14.84 -24.46
C ASP A 299 -1.68 13.46 -24.06
N LEU A 300 -2.12 13.28 -22.81
CA LEU A 300 -2.69 12.01 -22.32
C LEU A 300 -3.93 11.56 -23.12
N LEU A 301 -4.63 12.51 -23.75
CA LEU A 301 -5.78 12.22 -24.63
C LEU A 301 -5.38 11.57 -25.97
N ASN A 302 -4.09 11.51 -26.26
CA ASN A 302 -3.54 10.84 -27.45
C ASN A 302 -3.15 9.38 -27.20
N LEU A 303 -3.38 8.87 -25.98
CA LEU A 303 -3.13 7.47 -25.61
C LEU A 303 -3.66 6.49 -26.68
N ARG A 304 -2.78 5.59 -27.14
CA ARG A 304 -3.04 4.52 -28.12
C ARG A 304 -3.38 4.98 -29.54
N LYS A 305 -3.26 6.27 -29.87
CA LYS A 305 -3.35 6.72 -31.27
C LYS A 305 -2.08 6.30 -32.03
N ILE A 306 -2.22 6.05 -33.33
CA ILE A 306 -1.14 5.53 -34.19
C ILE A 306 0.06 6.48 -34.30
N ASP A 307 -0.20 7.77 -34.15
CA ASP A 307 0.75 8.89 -34.23
C ASP A 307 1.22 9.38 -32.85
N SER A 308 0.86 8.67 -31.78
CA SER A 308 1.29 8.98 -30.42
C SER A 308 2.28 7.94 -29.90
N ASP A 309 3.33 8.41 -29.23
CA ASP A 309 4.25 7.55 -28.49
C ASP A 309 3.68 7.10 -27.12
N LEU A 310 2.53 7.65 -26.68
CA LEU A 310 1.81 7.15 -25.50
C LEU A 310 1.05 5.87 -25.86
N GLU A 311 1.79 4.76 -25.90
CA GLU A 311 1.29 3.45 -26.33
C GLU A 311 0.46 2.73 -25.25
N GLY A 312 -0.23 1.66 -25.64
CA GLY A 312 -1.04 0.86 -24.72
C GLY A 312 -0.27 0.13 -23.62
N HIS A 313 1.05 -0.03 -23.80
CA HIS A 313 2.03 -0.51 -22.83
C HIS A 313 3.27 0.38 -22.92
N PRO A 314 4.07 0.56 -21.85
CA PRO A 314 5.27 1.37 -21.91
C PRO A 314 6.27 0.84 -22.93
N THR A 315 6.91 1.73 -23.69
CA THR A 315 7.99 1.38 -24.62
C THR A 315 9.11 2.43 -24.54
N PRO A 316 10.38 2.05 -24.80
CA PRO A 316 11.52 2.94 -24.65
C PRO A 316 11.65 4.02 -25.74
N ARG A 317 10.66 4.13 -26.66
CA ARG A 317 10.51 5.31 -27.53
C ARG A 317 10.31 6.57 -26.69
N LEU A 318 9.58 6.43 -25.58
CA LEU A 318 9.50 7.42 -24.53
C LEU A 318 10.81 7.44 -23.74
N ASN A 319 11.47 8.59 -23.67
CA ASN A 319 12.78 8.73 -23.02
C ASN A 319 12.75 8.49 -21.49
N PHE A 320 11.57 8.54 -20.87
CA PHE A 320 11.33 8.25 -19.46
C PHE A 320 10.97 6.78 -19.19
N ILE A 321 11.04 5.92 -20.21
CA ILE A 321 10.83 4.48 -20.11
C ILE A 321 12.12 3.76 -20.52
N ASP A 322 12.60 2.86 -19.65
CA ASP A 322 13.81 2.07 -19.91
C ASP A 322 13.52 0.80 -20.72
N VAL A 323 12.40 0.12 -20.44
CA VAL A 323 12.07 -1.19 -21.02
C VAL A 323 10.58 -1.32 -21.33
N GLY A 324 10.26 -2.17 -22.31
CA GLY A 324 8.88 -2.57 -22.59
C GLY A 324 8.40 -3.66 -21.63
N THR A 325 7.18 -3.52 -21.09
CA THR A 325 6.64 -4.42 -20.04
C THR A 325 5.24 -4.95 -20.35
N GLY A 326 4.87 -5.03 -21.65
CA GLY A 326 3.56 -5.55 -22.04
C GLY A 326 3.38 -7.05 -21.77
N SER A 327 4.46 -7.83 -21.83
CA SER A 327 4.48 -9.22 -21.40
C SER A 327 4.73 -9.27 -19.89
N LEU A 328 3.72 -9.71 -19.13
CA LEU A 328 3.80 -9.85 -17.68
C LEU A 328 4.94 -10.79 -17.26
N GLY A 329 5.47 -10.57 -16.06
CA GLY A 329 6.49 -11.42 -15.47
C GLY A 329 7.94 -11.01 -15.77
N GLN A 330 8.16 -10.00 -16.62
CA GLN A 330 9.50 -9.60 -17.06
C GLN A 330 10.10 -8.42 -16.26
N GLY A 331 9.26 -7.53 -15.71
CA GLY A 331 9.73 -6.27 -15.13
C GLY A 331 10.59 -6.45 -13.88
N VAL A 332 10.32 -7.47 -13.04
CA VAL A 332 11.15 -7.75 -11.85
C VAL A 332 12.56 -8.18 -12.23
N ALA A 333 12.72 -8.97 -13.29
CA ALA A 333 14.04 -9.39 -13.79
C ALA A 333 14.88 -8.17 -14.21
N VAL A 334 14.26 -7.26 -14.97
CA VAL A 334 14.89 -6.01 -15.40
C VAL A 334 15.25 -5.13 -14.20
N ALA A 335 14.31 -4.93 -13.28
CA ALA A 335 14.51 -4.12 -12.09
C ALA A 335 15.63 -4.68 -11.20
N ALA A 336 15.71 -6.01 -11.06
CA ALA A 336 16.79 -6.67 -10.36
C ALA A 336 18.15 -6.46 -11.06
N GLY A 337 18.18 -6.49 -12.40
CA GLY A 337 19.36 -6.13 -13.19
C GLY A 337 19.83 -4.68 -12.95
N MET A 338 18.90 -3.72 -13.01
CA MET A 338 19.19 -2.32 -12.71
C MET A 338 19.72 -2.13 -11.28
N ALA A 339 19.08 -2.75 -10.29
CA ALA A 339 19.52 -2.70 -8.90
C ALA A 339 20.90 -3.35 -8.71
N TYR A 340 21.15 -4.48 -9.39
CA TYR A 340 22.45 -5.16 -9.37
C TYR A 340 23.57 -4.28 -9.91
N VAL A 341 23.31 -3.57 -11.01
CA VAL A 341 24.29 -2.62 -11.59
C VAL A 341 24.54 -1.46 -10.64
N GLY A 342 23.49 -0.84 -10.12
CA GLY A 342 23.58 0.28 -9.18
C GLY A 342 24.41 -0.05 -7.95
N LYS A 343 24.21 -1.25 -7.40
CA LYS A 343 24.91 -1.72 -6.22
C LYS A 343 26.35 -2.13 -6.49
N ASN A 344 26.59 -2.93 -7.53
CA ASN A 344 27.86 -3.65 -7.69
C ASN A 344 28.84 -2.97 -8.66
N PHE A 345 28.33 -2.26 -9.67
CA PHE A 345 29.15 -1.59 -10.68
C PHE A 345 29.18 -0.08 -10.46
N ASP A 346 28.02 0.57 -10.49
CA ASP A 346 27.94 2.04 -10.37
C ASP A 346 28.30 2.50 -8.95
N LYS A 347 27.98 1.69 -7.94
CA LYS A 347 28.06 2.04 -6.52
C LYS A 347 27.38 3.38 -6.21
N SER A 348 26.24 3.61 -6.88
CA SER A 348 25.44 4.82 -6.73
C SER A 348 24.31 4.60 -5.72
N ASP A 349 23.84 5.70 -5.13
CA ASP A 349 22.77 5.67 -4.12
C ASP A 349 21.37 5.53 -4.72
N TYR A 350 21.24 5.39 -6.04
CA TYR A 350 19.92 5.22 -6.66
C TYR A 350 19.27 3.91 -6.23
N ARG A 351 17.95 3.94 -6.20
CA ARG A 351 17.10 2.79 -5.89
C ARG A 351 16.29 2.41 -7.12
N THR A 352 15.87 1.15 -7.14
CA THR A 352 15.00 0.62 -8.17
C THR A 352 13.69 0.18 -7.56
N TYR A 353 12.58 0.67 -8.11
CA TYR A 353 11.22 0.33 -7.72
C TYR A 353 10.53 -0.40 -8.87
N VAL A 354 9.78 -1.45 -8.56
CA VAL A 354 9.03 -2.20 -9.57
C VAL A 354 7.63 -2.53 -9.07
N LEU A 355 6.61 -2.18 -9.86
CA LEU A 355 5.20 -2.44 -9.55
C LEU A 355 4.71 -3.67 -10.30
N VAL A 356 4.21 -4.66 -9.57
CA VAL A 356 3.81 -5.99 -10.04
C VAL A 356 2.34 -6.22 -9.70
N GLY A 357 1.59 -6.80 -10.63
CA GLY A 357 0.22 -7.26 -10.34
C GLY A 357 0.20 -8.59 -9.57
N ASP A 358 -0.81 -8.81 -8.73
CA ASP A 358 -1.00 -10.11 -8.09
C ASP A 358 -1.25 -11.27 -9.09
N GLY A 359 -2.00 -11.02 -10.16
CA GLY A 359 -2.17 -12.00 -11.25
C GLY A 359 -0.85 -12.30 -11.99
N GLU A 360 -0.01 -11.28 -12.16
CA GLU A 360 1.33 -11.40 -12.74
C GLU A 360 2.28 -12.22 -11.85
N SER A 361 2.11 -12.19 -10.52
CA SER A 361 2.95 -12.95 -9.58
C SER A 361 2.85 -14.47 -9.72
N ALA A 362 1.95 -14.97 -10.57
CA ALA A 362 1.88 -16.39 -10.95
C ALA A 362 2.99 -16.82 -11.92
N GLU A 363 3.59 -15.87 -12.66
CA GLU A 363 4.66 -16.16 -13.62
C GLU A 363 5.93 -16.67 -12.93
N GLY A 364 6.49 -17.77 -13.42
CA GLY A 364 7.70 -18.38 -12.84
C GLY A 364 8.91 -17.44 -12.84
N SER A 365 9.02 -16.59 -13.87
CA SER A 365 10.09 -15.60 -14.00
C SER A 365 10.11 -14.57 -12.86
N ILE A 366 8.96 -14.27 -12.24
CA ILE A 366 8.91 -13.42 -11.04
C ILE A 366 9.70 -14.10 -9.93
N TRP A 367 9.46 -15.38 -9.67
CA TRP A 367 10.11 -16.12 -8.58
C TRP A 367 11.60 -16.35 -8.82
N GLU A 368 12.01 -16.62 -10.07
CA GLU A 368 13.44 -16.66 -10.44
C GLU A 368 14.13 -15.32 -10.16
N SER A 369 13.46 -14.20 -10.47
CA SER A 369 13.97 -12.85 -10.24
C SER A 369 14.03 -12.49 -8.75
N LEU A 370 13.02 -12.89 -7.97
CA LEU A 370 13.03 -12.73 -6.52
C LEU A 370 14.18 -13.56 -5.90
N HIS A 371 14.39 -14.79 -6.36
CA HIS A 371 15.52 -15.61 -5.91
C HIS A 371 16.86 -14.92 -6.18
N PHE A 372 17.05 -14.40 -7.39
CA PHE A 372 18.23 -13.61 -7.75
C PHE A 372 18.42 -12.41 -6.82
N ALA A 373 17.38 -11.60 -6.61
CA ALA A 373 17.45 -10.40 -5.78
C ALA A 373 17.75 -10.70 -4.30
N GLY A 374 17.15 -11.76 -3.75
CA GLY A 374 17.43 -12.24 -2.40
C GLY A 374 18.86 -12.77 -2.25
N TYR A 375 19.31 -13.59 -3.19
CA TYR A 375 20.67 -14.15 -3.22
C TYR A 375 21.75 -13.06 -3.27
N TYR A 376 21.58 -12.08 -4.17
CA TYR A 376 22.51 -10.95 -4.30
C TYR A 376 22.27 -9.82 -3.30
N LYS A 377 21.30 -10.00 -2.37
CA LYS A 377 21.02 -9.05 -1.28
C LYS A 377 20.77 -7.63 -1.81
N LEU A 378 19.97 -7.47 -2.84
CA LEU A 378 19.72 -6.18 -3.51
C LEU A 378 18.87 -5.23 -2.65
N ASP A 379 19.46 -4.66 -1.59
CA ASP A 379 18.83 -3.71 -0.66
C ASP A 379 18.50 -2.33 -1.26
N ASN A 380 18.93 -2.07 -2.49
CA ASN A 380 18.47 -0.96 -3.32
C ASN A 380 17.26 -1.31 -4.21
N LEU A 381 16.70 -2.53 -4.13
CA LEU A 381 15.49 -2.95 -4.84
C LEU A 381 14.26 -2.97 -3.91
N CYS A 382 13.18 -2.37 -4.38
CA CYS A 382 11.85 -2.44 -3.75
C CYS A 382 10.82 -2.96 -4.76
N VAL A 383 10.21 -4.12 -4.47
CA VAL A 383 9.16 -4.74 -5.28
C VAL A 383 7.81 -4.44 -4.64
N ILE A 384 6.88 -3.84 -5.37
CA ILE A 384 5.54 -3.52 -4.90
C ILE A 384 4.55 -4.49 -5.55
N PHE A 385 3.86 -5.28 -4.74
CA PHE A 385 2.78 -6.15 -5.16
C PHE A 385 1.45 -5.43 -4.98
N ASP A 386 0.78 -5.10 -6.08
CA ASP A 386 -0.59 -4.60 -6.12
C ASP A 386 -1.56 -5.79 -6.00
N VAL A 387 -1.94 -6.12 -4.77
CA VAL A 387 -2.82 -7.25 -4.46
C VAL A 387 -4.28 -6.80 -4.47
N ASN A 388 -4.80 -6.65 -5.69
CA ASN A 388 -6.15 -6.16 -5.96
C ASN A 388 -7.21 -7.27 -6.08
N ARG A 389 -6.84 -8.52 -5.78
CA ARG A 389 -7.68 -9.74 -5.77
C ARG A 389 -8.02 -10.30 -7.15
N LEU A 390 -7.94 -9.53 -8.22
CA LEU A 390 -8.58 -9.86 -9.50
C LEU A 390 -7.58 -9.87 -10.68
N GLY A 391 -7.53 -11.01 -11.38
CA GLY A 391 -6.82 -11.17 -12.63
C GLY A 391 -7.58 -10.58 -13.82
N GLN A 392 -7.30 -11.10 -15.03
CA GLN A 392 -8.00 -10.67 -16.24
C GLN A 392 -9.44 -11.21 -16.29
N SER A 393 -9.60 -12.52 -16.06
CA SER A 393 -10.87 -13.23 -16.23
C SER A 393 -11.54 -13.63 -14.91
N GLU A 394 -10.77 -13.77 -13.84
CA GLU A 394 -11.21 -14.38 -12.58
C GLU A 394 -10.41 -13.82 -11.39
N PRO A 395 -10.83 -14.08 -10.14
CA PRO A 395 -10.02 -13.83 -8.96
C PRO A 395 -8.66 -14.53 -9.02
N THR A 396 -7.61 -13.87 -8.53
CA THR A 396 -6.28 -14.47 -8.45
C THR A 396 -6.26 -15.62 -7.46
N SER A 397 -5.36 -16.59 -7.65
CA SER A 397 -5.33 -17.84 -6.87
C SER A 397 -5.18 -17.63 -5.36
N LEU A 398 -4.53 -16.54 -4.94
CA LEU A 398 -4.36 -16.18 -3.53
C LEU A 398 -5.33 -15.09 -3.08
N GLN A 399 -6.06 -14.42 -3.96
CA GLN A 399 -6.99 -13.34 -3.61
C GLN A 399 -6.33 -12.35 -2.62
N HIS A 400 -6.97 -12.06 -1.48
CA HIS A 400 -6.40 -11.26 -0.38
C HIS A 400 -5.78 -12.08 0.75
N ARG A 401 -5.22 -13.26 0.46
CA ARG A 401 -4.43 -14.06 1.42
C ARG A 401 -3.04 -13.47 1.62
N MET A 402 -3.00 -12.27 2.22
CA MET A 402 -1.80 -11.47 2.42
C MET A 402 -0.72 -12.22 3.21
N ASP A 403 -1.15 -13.11 4.11
CA ASP A 403 -0.30 -14.01 4.89
C ASP A 403 0.54 -14.93 4.00
N ILE A 404 -0.04 -15.46 2.92
CA ILE A 404 0.63 -16.37 2.00
C ILE A 404 1.61 -15.61 1.10
N TYR A 405 1.21 -14.43 0.60
CA TYR A 405 2.13 -13.55 -0.14
C TYR A 405 3.37 -13.23 0.70
N ARG A 406 3.17 -12.84 1.97
CA ARG A 406 4.27 -12.53 2.88
C ARG A 406 5.20 -13.73 3.11
N GLN A 407 4.63 -14.89 3.44
CA GLN A 407 5.40 -16.11 3.67
C GLN A 407 6.26 -16.50 2.46
N ARG A 408 5.71 -16.39 1.24
CA ARG A 408 6.47 -16.67 0.01
C ARG A 408 7.63 -15.69 -0.15
N LEU A 409 7.41 -14.40 0.04
CA LEU A 409 8.48 -13.39 -0.14
C LEU A 409 9.56 -13.49 0.94
N GLU A 410 9.19 -13.75 2.19
CA GLU A 410 10.13 -14.02 3.28
C GLU A 410 10.99 -15.26 2.98
N ALA A 411 10.40 -16.33 2.44
CA ALA A 411 11.12 -17.54 2.04
C ALA A 411 12.15 -17.29 0.91
N PHE A 412 11.93 -16.26 0.08
CA PHE A 412 12.87 -15.82 -0.96
C PHE A 412 13.86 -14.74 -0.47
N GLY A 413 13.90 -14.46 0.83
CA GLY A 413 14.90 -13.61 1.47
C GLY A 413 14.58 -12.11 1.50
N PHE A 414 13.31 -11.73 1.32
CA PHE A 414 12.89 -10.31 1.32
C PHE A 414 12.54 -9.81 2.73
N ASN A 415 12.67 -8.49 2.95
CA ASN A 415 11.85 -7.78 3.94
C ASN A 415 10.44 -7.62 3.39
N ALA A 416 9.44 -8.30 3.95
CA ALA A 416 8.09 -8.34 3.40
C ALA A 416 7.10 -7.54 4.27
N LEU A 417 6.63 -6.41 3.75
CA LEU A 417 5.76 -5.46 4.46
C LEU A 417 4.34 -5.55 3.90
N VAL A 418 3.37 -5.94 4.73
CA VAL A 418 1.95 -5.92 4.35
C VAL A 418 1.37 -4.58 4.75
N VAL A 419 0.75 -3.88 3.80
CA VAL A 419 0.13 -2.57 4.01
C VAL A 419 -1.26 -2.50 3.38
N ASP A 420 -2.09 -1.58 3.86
CA ASP A 420 -3.22 -1.09 3.07
C ASP A 420 -2.66 -0.24 1.92
N GLY A 421 -2.90 -0.69 0.68
CA GLY A 421 -2.46 0.04 -0.52
C GLY A 421 -3.28 1.30 -0.81
N HIS A 422 -4.32 1.53 0.00
CA HIS A 422 -5.13 2.74 0.08
C HIS A 422 -4.99 3.46 1.44
N ASP A 423 -3.90 3.24 2.18
CA ASP A 423 -3.38 4.20 3.18
C ASP A 423 -2.03 4.84 2.77
N VAL A 424 -2.00 6.17 2.56
CA VAL A 424 -0.77 6.91 2.14
C VAL A 424 0.29 6.86 3.22
N ASP A 425 -0.10 6.90 4.49
CA ASP A 425 0.85 6.92 5.59
C ASP A 425 1.51 5.55 5.75
N GLU A 426 0.75 4.46 5.60
CA GLU A 426 1.33 3.10 5.55
C GLU A 426 2.29 2.96 4.36
N LEU A 427 1.93 3.50 3.19
CA LEU A 427 2.81 3.48 2.02
C LEU A 427 4.07 4.33 2.23
N CYS A 428 3.96 5.55 2.75
CA CYS A 428 5.10 6.40 3.08
C CYS A 428 6.04 5.71 4.08
N LYS A 429 5.48 5.10 5.14
CA LYS A 429 6.24 4.35 6.14
C LYS A 429 6.94 3.14 5.52
N ALA A 430 6.24 2.35 4.69
CA ALA A 430 6.82 1.18 4.04
C ALA A 430 7.90 1.53 3.01
N PHE A 431 7.71 2.59 2.22
CA PHE A 431 8.73 3.08 1.31
C PHE A 431 9.95 3.60 2.05
N TYR A 432 9.75 4.36 3.14
CA TYR A 432 10.85 4.78 4.02
C TYR A 432 11.59 3.58 4.61
N GLU A 433 10.87 2.60 5.15
CA GLU A 433 11.46 1.37 5.69
C GLU A 433 12.29 0.63 4.63
N SER A 434 11.81 0.60 3.37
CA SER A 434 12.56 0.01 2.26
C SER A 434 13.93 0.68 2.06
N THR A 435 14.06 1.99 2.34
CA THR A 435 15.30 2.75 2.13
C THR A 435 16.35 2.47 3.21
N ILE A 436 15.89 2.23 4.45
CA ILE A 436 16.75 1.97 5.61
C ILE A 436 17.04 0.48 5.79
N THR A 437 16.20 -0.40 5.23
CA THR A 437 16.45 -1.85 5.22
C THR A 437 17.71 -2.14 4.42
N LYS A 438 18.75 -2.66 5.09
CA LYS A 438 20.01 -3.08 4.46
C LYS A 438 20.09 -4.60 4.39
N THR A 439 20.99 -5.10 3.54
CA THR A 439 21.35 -6.53 3.40
C THR A 439 20.30 -7.46 2.78
N LYS A 440 19.11 -6.95 2.43
CA LYS A 440 18.07 -7.71 1.72
C LYS A 440 17.17 -6.77 0.91
N PRO A 441 16.59 -7.23 -0.21
CA PRO A 441 15.58 -6.46 -0.93
C PRO A 441 14.29 -6.33 -0.10
N THR A 442 13.46 -5.33 -0.42
CA THR A 442 12.16 -5.12 0.23
C THR A 442 11.02 -5.44 -0.73
N ALA A 443 9.96 -6.08 -0.22
CA ALA A 443 8.71 -6.31 -0.89
C ALA A 443 7.57 -5.63 -0.12
N ILE A 444 6.88 -4.67 -0.74
CA ILE A 444 5.67 -4.06 -0.20
C ILE A 444 4.47 -4.78 -0.80
N ILE A 445 3.69 -5.42 0.05
CA ILE A 445 2.51 -6.22 -0.30
C ILE A 445 1.28 -5.36 0.01
N ALA A 446 0.87 -4.57 -0.98
CA ALA A 446 -0.20 -3.61 -0.84
C ALA A 446 -1.55 -4.28 -1.11
N LYS A 447 -2.38 -4.39 -0.07
CA LYS A 447 -3.76 -4.85 -0.23
C LYS A 447 -4.56 -3.73 -0.89
N THR A 448 -5.09 -3.97 -2.08
CA THR A 448 -5.86 -2.98 -2.84
C THR A 448 -7.18 -3.56 -3.35
N PHE A 449 -7.95 -2.76 -4.07
CA PHE A 449 -9.23 -3.16 -4.67
C PHE A 449 -9.24 -2.67 -6.10
N LYS A 450 -9.52 -3.57 -7.05
CA LYS A 450 -9.52 -3.23 -8.47
C LYS A 450 -10.68 -2.28 -8.77
N GLY A 451 -10.41 -1.17 -9.45
CA GLY A 451 -11.42 -0.13 -9.67
C GLY A 451 -11.79 0.65 -8.40
N LYS A 452 -10.88 0.77 -7.43
CA LYS A 452 -11.08 1.60 -6.23
C LYS A 452 -11.65 2.97 -6.59
N TYR A 453 -12.68 3.40 -5.87
CA TYR A 453 -13.41 4.66 -6.06
C TYR A 453 -14.23 4.76 -7.35
N PHE A 454 -14.43 3.67 -8.09
CA PHE A 454 -15.33 3.66 -9.24
C PHE A 454 -16.67 3.07 -8.76
N PRO A 455 -17.72 3.90 -8.59
CA PRO A 455 -18.99 3.44 -8.05
C PRO A 455 -19.56 2.27 -8.85
N ASN A 456 -19.99 1.21 -8.17
CA ASN A 456 -20.52 -0.02 -8.76
C ASN A 456 -19.55 -0.79 -9.69
N ILE A 457 -18.24 -0.50 -9.62
CA ILE A 457 -17.17 -1.19 -10.35
C ILE A 457 -16.07 -1.67 -9.41
N GLU A 458 -15.84 -1.00 -8.27
CA GLU A 458 -14.88 -1.43 -7.25
C GLU A 458 -15.07 -2.90 -6.87
N ASP A 459 -13.97 -3.64 -6.93
CA ASP A 459 -13.87 -5.07 -6.63
C ASP A 459 -14.76 -5.98 -7.50
N LEU A 460 -15.25 -5.48 -8.64
CA LEU A 460 -16.13 -6.21 -9.53
C LEU A 460 -15.36 -6.95 -10.63
N GLU A 461 -15.70 -8.22 -10.84
CA GLU A 461 -15.16 -9.03 -11.93
C GLU A 461 -15.60 -8.54 -13.32
N GLY A 462 -14.87 -8.95 -14.35
CA GLY A 462 -15.24 -8.66 -15.74
C GLY A 462 -15.03 -7.21 -16.19
N TRP A 463 -14.37 -6.37 -15.41
CA TRP A 463 -14.01 -4.98 -15.78
C TRP A 463 -12.55 -4.79 -16.22
N HIS A 464 -11.73 -5.85 -16.18
CA HIS A 464 -10.34 -5.76 -16.63
C HIS A 464 -10.27 -5.43 -18.13
N GLY A 465 -9.43 -4.45 -18.50
CA GLY A 465 -9.21 -4.06 -19.88
C GLY A 465 -10.40 -3.38 -20.58
N LYS A 466 -11.50 -3.10 -19.86
CA LYS A 466 -12.69 -2.47 -20.41
C LYS A 466 -12.69 -0.96 -20.15
N PRO A 467 -12.84 -0.10 -21.18
CA PRO A 467 -13.07 1.31 -20.95
C PRO A 467 -14.42 1.53 -20.25
N LEU A 468 -14.56 2.66 -19.55
CA LEU A 468 -15.79 3.00 -18.81
C LEU A 468 -16.99 3.29 -19.71
N GLY A 469 -16.77 3.71 -20.96
CA GLY A 469 -17.83 4.05 -21.90
C GLY A 469 -18.74 5.16 -21.38
N ASP A 470 -20.04 4.92 -21.40
CA ASP A 470 -21.11 5.80 -20.92
C ASP A 470 -21.00 6.14 -19.42
N LYS A 471 -20.31 5.31 -18.63
CA LYS A 471 -20.09 5.56 -17.19
C LYS A 471 -18.98 6.56 -16.90
N ALA A 472 -18.19 6.97 -17.90
CA ALA A 472 -16.99 7.77 -17.68
C ALA A 472 -17.31 9.12 -17.02
N GLU A 473 -18.32 9.85 -17.50
CA GLU A 473 -18.64 11.18 -17.01
C GLU A 473 -19.07 11.18 -15.52
N SER A 474 -19.91 10.22 -15.13
CA SER A 474 -20.37 10.09 -13.75
C SER A 474 -19.25 9.68 -12.80
N VAL A 475 -18.37 8.78 -13.24
CA VAL A 475 -17.18 8.38 -12.48
C VAL A 475 -16.20 9.56 -12.35
N ILE A 476 -15.94 10.30 -13.43
CA ILE A 476 -15.08 11.49 -13.38
C ILE A 476 -15.64 12.53 -12.41
N LYS A 477 -16.94 12.83 -12.49
CA LYS A 477 -17.61 13.77 -11.58
C LYS A 477 -17.51 13.31 -10.12
N HIS A 478 -17.67 12.01 -9.87
CA HIS A 478 -17.48 11.44 -8.54
C HIS A 478 -16.03 11.64 -8.05
N LEU A 479 -15.04 11.26 -8.86
CA LEU A 479 -13.62 11.39 -8.52
C LEU A 479 -13.20 12.86 -8.34
N GLN A 480 -13.68 13.78 -9.16
CA GLN A 480 -13.47 15.21 -8.99
C GLN A 480 -14.06 15.71 -7.67
N GLY A 481 -15.25 15.20 -7.32
CA GLY A 481 -15.85 15.44 -6.02
C GLY A 481 -15.01 14.92 -4.85
N LEU A 482 -14.07 13.98 -5.08
CA LEU A 482 -13.10 13.50 -4.08
C LEU A 482 -11.83 14.36 -3.98
N ILE A 483 -11.59 15.30 -4.90
CA ILE A 483 -10.40 16.16 -4.86
C ILE A 483 -10.67 17.33 -3.91
N VAL A 484 -9.79 17.56 -2.94
CA VAL A 484 -9.94 18.65 -1.95
C VAL A 484 -9.33 19.96 -2.45
N ASN A 485 -8.23 19.91 -3.23
CA ASN A 485 -7.51 21.07 -3.75
C ASN A 485 -7.57 21.11 -5.28
N VAL A 486 -8.69 21.61 -5.83
CA VAL A 486 -8.94 21.62 -7.28
C VAL A 486 -8.15 22.73 -8.00
N GLU A 487 -7.73 23.78 -7.28
CA GLU A 487 -6.96 24.91 -7.83
C GLU A 487 -5.47 24.61 -8.04
N GLY A 488 -5.03 23.38 -7.75
CA GLY A 488 -3.66 22.90 -7.94
C GLY A 488 -2.98 22.45 -6.65
N HIS A 489 -1.84 21.78 -6.80
CA HIS A 489 -0.99 21.35 -5.68
C HIS A 489 0.46 21.77 -5.88
N ASN A 490 1.19 21.97 -4.77
CA ASN A 490 2.64 22.24 -4.80
C ASN A 490 3.49 20.97 -4.76
N LEU A 491 2.93 19.80 -5.10
CA LEU A 491 3.70 18.56 -5.17
C LEU A 491 4.72 18.68 -6.32
N SER A 492 5.97 18.37 -5.99
CA SER A 492 7.06 18.32 -6.95
C SER A 492 7.86 17.06 -6.70
N ILE A 493 8.44 16.53 -7.76
CA ILE A 493 9.37 15.42 -7.65
C ILE A 493 10.65 15.87 -6.93
N LYS A 494 11.29 14.95 -6.20
CA LYS A 494 12.60 15.23 -5.58
C LYS A 494 13.70 15.06 -6.62
N SER A 495 14.74 15.88 -6.57
CA SER A 495 15.92 15.73 -7.44
C SER A 495 17.05 14.95 -6.77
N PRO A 496 17.91 14.22 -7.53
CA PRO A 496 19.00 13.40 -6.98
C PRO A 496 20.26 14.21 -6.56
N ILE A 497 20.09 15.36 -5.89
CA ILE A 497 21.18 16.35 -5.67
C ILE A 497 22.15 15.96 -4.54
N ASN A 498 21.71 15.15 -3.57
CA ASN A 498 22.49 14.78 -2.36
C ASN A 498 22.82 13.28 -2.32
N MET A 499 23.21 12.71 -3.45
CA MET A 499 23.47 11.28 -3.64
C MET A 499 24.85 11.06 -4.21
N GLN A 500 25.46 9.90 -3.96
CA GLN A 500 26.57 9.40 -4.76
C GLN A 500 26.08 9.21 -6.21
N PRO A 501 26.57 10.02 -7.16
CA PRO A 501 26.11 9.96 -8.54
C PRO A 501 26.62 8.67 -9.20
N ALA A 502 25.92 8.22 -10.23
CA ALA A 502 26.46 7.16 -11.08
C ALA A 502 27.71 7.67 -11.82
N PRO A 503 28.76 6.84 -11.93
CA PRO A 503 29.99 7.23 -12.60
C PRO A 503 29.73 7.45 -14.09
N GLN A 504 30.49 8.36 -14.70
CA GLN A 504 30.50 8.49 -16.14
C GLN A 504 31.23 7.28 -16.74
N ILE A 505 30.54 6.55 -17.62
CA ILE A 505 31.07 5.37 -18.30
C ILE A 505 31.19 5.64 -19.80
N ASP A 506 32.24 5.10 -20.42
CA ASP A 506 32.40 5.04 -21.87
C ASP A 506 32.33 3.58 -22.32
N ILE A 507 31.32 3.28 -23.13
CA ILE A 507 31.06 1.95 -23.69
C ILE A 507 31.31 1.93 -25.20
N THR A 508 31.96 2.96 -25.74
CA THR A 508 32.30 3.08 -27.14
C THR A 508 33.70 2.51 -27.42
N ASP A 509 33.96 2.16 -28.68
CA ASP A 509 35.27 1.71 -29.18
C ASP A 509 35.92 0.53 -28.44
N ILE A 510 35.12 -0.43 -27.96
CA ILE A 510 35.62 -1.65 -27.31
C ILE A 510 36.35 -2.52 -28.35
N LYS A 511 37.68 -2.56 -28.25
CA LYS A 511 38.57 -3.35 -29.11
C LYS A 511 39.31 -4.42 -28.32
N LEU A 512 39.65 -5.52 -28.99
CA LEU A 512 40.61 -6.46 -28.43
C LEU A 512 41.94 -5.74 -28.19
N SER A 513 42.55 -5.96 -27.04
CA SER A 513 43.87 -5.40 -26.72
C SER A 513 44.96 -5.89 -27.67
N THR A 514 44.77 -7.08 -28.25
CA THR A 514 45.62 -7.67 -29.29
C THR A 514 44.79 -8.49 -30.27
N PRO A 515 45.22 -8.65 -31.54
CA PRO A 515 44.61 -9.61 -32.46
C PRO A 515 44.61 -11.05 -31.91
N PRO A 516 43.66 -11.91 -32.34
CA PRO A 516 43.67 -13.32 -31.98
C PRO A 516 44.97 -14.02 -32.40
N THR A 517 45.52 -14.89 -31.55
CA THR A 517 46.83 -15.54 -31.75
C THR A 517 46.75 -16.99 -32.24
N TYR A 518 45.64 -17.37 -32.89
CA TYR A 518 45.45 -18.73 -33.40
C TYR A 518 46.30 -18.99 -34.65
N LYS A 519 46.72 -20.24 -34.84
CA LYS A 519 47.36 -20.71 -36.07
C LYS A 519 46.35 -21.36 -36.99
N LEU A 520 46.53 -21.20 -38.30
CA LEU A 520 45.72 -21.89 -39.30
C LEU A 520 45.88 -23.41 -39.11
N GLY A 521 44.77 -24.10 -38.91
CA GLY A 521 44.72 -25.55 -38.65
C GLY A 521 44.53 -25.94 -37.18
N ASP A 522 44.58 -24.99 -36.24
CA ASP A 522 44.31 -25.27 -34.83
C ASP A 522 42.88 -25.82 -34.65
N GLN A 523 42.75 -26.95 -33.95
CA GLN A 523 41.46 -27.53 -33.58
C GLN A 523 41.01 -26.99 -32.21
N ASN A 524 40.24 -25.91 -32.21
CA ASN A 524 39.68 -25.32 -31.00
C ASN A 524 38.15 -25.43 -30.96
N MET A 525 37.59 -25.72 -29.79
CA MET A 525 36.14 -25.71 -29.60
C MET A 525 35.64 -24.26 -29.60
N PHE A 526 34.78 -23.86 -30.54
CA PHE A 526 34.29 -22.47 -30.64
C PHE A 526 33.64 -21.95 -29.33
N CYS A 527 33.03 -22.83 -28.52
CA CYS A 527 32.46 -22.47 -27.21
C CYS A 527 33.49 -22.07 -26.15
N THR A 528 34.77 -22.45 -26.28
CA THR A 528 35.83 -21.94 -25.40
C THR A 528 36.25 -20.52 -25.75
N CYS A 529 35.98 -20.04 -26.97
CA CYS A 529 36.33 -18.68 -27.40
C CYS A 529 35.27 -17.63 -27.00
N PHE A 530 34.00 -18.03 -26.86
CA PHE A 530 32.89 -17.18 -26.43
C PHE A 530 31.88 -18.02 -25.64
N ARG A 531 31.64 -17.69 -24.36
CA ARG A 531 30.48 -18.19 -23.60
C ARG A 531 29.20 -17.45 -24.02
N CYS A 532 28.81 -17.52 -25.30
CA CYS A 532 27.43 -17.28 -25.76
C CYS A 532 27.22 -17.78 -27.21
N ARG A 533 26.21 -18.63 -27.41
CA ARG A 533 25.56 -19.04 -28.68
C ARG A 533 24.22 -18.27 -28.72
N GLN A 534 23.64 -17.79 -29.83
CA GLN A 534 23.19 -18.51 -31.03
C GLN A 534 22.60 -17.52 -32.07
N GLY A 535 22.64 -17.88 -33.36
CA GLY A 535 21.88 -17.22 -34.45
C GLY A 535 22.27 -17.81 -35.82
N GLY A 536 21.30 -18.27 -36.62
CA GLY A 536 21.54 -19.09 -37.82
C GLY A 536 21.77 -18.29 -39.11
N LEU A 537 22.88 -18.58 -39.80
CA LEU A 537 23.33 -17.89 -41.03
C LEU A 537 22.43 -18.17 -42.27
N GLY A 538 21.67 -19.26 -42.27
CA GLY A 538 20.98 -19.78 -43.46
C GLY A 538 19.85 -18.89 -43.98
N GLU A 539 18.98 -18.38 -43.10
CA GLU A 539 17.88 -17.50 -43.51
C GLU A 539 18.38 -16.12 -43.96
N ALA A 540 19.43 -15.61 -43.32
CA ALA A 540 20.06 -14.34 -43.71
C ALA A 540 20.67 -14.39 -45.12
N VAL A 541 21.21 -15.55 -45.52
CA VAL A 541 21.75 -15.74 -46.88
C VAL A 541 20.62 -15.85 -47.91
N LEU A 542 19.54 -16.57 -47.58
CA LEU A 542 18.37 -16.68 -48.46
C LEU A 542 17.68 -15.33 -48.68
N SER A 543 17.54 -14.51 -47.63
CA SER A 543 16.89 -13.19 -47.75
C SER A 543 17.69 -12.20 -48.61
N VAL A 544 19.03 -12.27 -48.57
CA VAL A 544 19.91 -11.40 -49.37
C VAL A 544 19.93 -11.81 -50.84
N LEU A 545 19.76 -13.10 -51.12
CA LEU A 545 19.81 -13.66 -52.47
C LEU A 545 18.43 -13.73 -53.16
N ALA A 546 17.34 -13.51 -52.42
CA ALA A 546 15.96 -13.59 -52.93
C ALA A 546 15.71 -12.74 -54.19
N ASP A 547 16.39 -11.59 -54.31
CA ASP A 547 16.23 -10.66 -55.43
C ASP A 547 17.36 -10.75 -56.48
N LYS A 548 18.25 -11.75 -56.39
CA LYS A 548 19.41 -11.92 -57.29
C LYS A 548 19.20 -13.11 -58.22
N ARG A 549 19.07 -12.84 -59.53
CA ARG A 549 18.98 -13.91 -60.55
C ARG A 549 20.33 -14.61 -60.74
N GLY A 550 20.30 -15.91 -61.00
CA GLY A 550 21.50 -16.71 -61.31
C GLY A 550 22.12 -17.47 -60.12
N PHE A 551 21.52 -17.42 -58.94
CA PHE A 551 21.99 -18.14 -57.76
C PHE A 551 21.06 -19.31 -57.42
N ILE A 552 21.62 -20.49 -57.19
CA ILE A 552 20.92 -21.67 -56.64
C ILE A 552 21.46 -21.91 -55.24
N VAL A 553 20.59 -21.81 -54.22
CA VAL A 553 20.95 -22.04 -52.82
C VAL A 553 20.35 -23.35 -52.35
N LYS A 554 21.19 -24.32 -51.98
CA LYS A 554 20.76 -25.58 -51.36
C LYS A 554 20.87 -25.45 -49.84
N HIS A 555 19.72 -25.54 -49.15
CA HIS A 555 19.65 -25.45 -47.69
C HIS A 555 19.63 -26.84 -47.06
N LEU A 556 20.72 -27.20 -46.37
CA LEU A 556 20.78 -28.42 -45.55
C LEU A 556 20.32 -28.07 -44.14
N PHE A 557 19.18 -28.63 -43.73
CA PHE A 557 18.61 -28.44 -42.40
C PHE A 557 18.25 -29.77 -41.75
N ILE A 558 18.04 -29.78 -40.43
CA ILE A 558 17.59 -30.97 -39.70
C ILE A 558 16.06 -31.02 -39.81
N PRO A 559 15.46 -31.96 -40.56
CA PRO A 559 14.01 -31.94 -40.83
C PRO A 559 13.17 -32.57 -39.71
N THR A 560 13.81 -33.13 -38.69
CA THR A 560 13.16 -33.86 -37.60
C THR A 560 13.86 -33.60 -36.28
N VAL A 561 13.20 -33.85 -35.14
CA VAL A 561 13.81 -33.68 -33.82
C VAL A 561 15.04 -34.61 -33.69
N PRO A 562 16.27 -34.06 -33.55
CA PRO A 562 17.47 -34.88 -33.48
C PRO A 562 17.55 -35.64 -32.16
N ARG A 563 18.08 -36.87 -32.19
CA ARG A 563 18.40 -37.63 -30.96
C ARG A 563 19.72 -37.14 -30.36
N SER A 564 19.93 -37.34 -29.06
CA SER A 564 21.22 -37.07 -28.41
C SER A 564 22.32 -38.01 -28.94
N GLY A 565 23.50 -37.47 -29.23
CA GLY A 565 24.66 -38.26 -29.66
C GLY A 565 25.89 -37.39 -29.95
N PRO A 566 27.06 -38.00 -30.21
CA PRO A 566 28.27 -37.27 -30.57
C PRO A 566 28.07 -36.43 -31.84
N SER A 567 28.64 -35.22 -31.87
CA SER A 567 28.40 -34.26 -32.95
C SER A 567 28.73 -34.80 -34.34
N HIS A 568 29.80 -35.60 -34.48
CA HIS A 568 30.17 -36.22 -35.75
C HIS A 568 29.11 -37.25 -36.22
N THR A 569 28.54 -38.03 -35.31
CA THR A 569 27.48 -39.00 -35.61
C THR A 569 26.19 -38.32 -36.05
N LEU A 570 25.85 -37.18 -35.41
CA LEU A 570 24.68 -36.38 -35.79
C LEU A 570 24.90 -35.68 -37.14
N LEU A 571 26.09 -35.15 -37.39
CA LEU A 571 26.44 -34.56 -38.69
C LEU A 571 26.43 -35.60 -39.82
N ASP A 572 26.94 -36.82 -39.59
CA ASP A 572 26.86 -37.88 -40.59
C ASP A 572 25.41 -38.29 -40.89
N ARG A 573 24.58 -38.38 -39.85
CA ARG A 573 23.18 -38.80 -39.97
C ARG A 573 22.28 -37.77 -40.67
N TYR A 574 22.49 -36.49 -40.40
CA TYR A 574 21.59 -35.42 -40.86
C TYR A 574 22.18 -34.53 -41.96
N VAL A 575 23.50 -34.53 -42.17
CA VAL A 575 24.18 -33.63 -43.10
C VAL A 575 24.95 -34.38 -44.19
N ARG A 576 25.66 -35.49 -43.89
CA ARG A 576 26.46 -36.20 -44.92
C ARG A 576 25.68 -37.15 -45.84
N LYS A 577 24.51 -37.66 -45.43
CA LYS A 577 23.69 -38.57 -46.27
C LYS A 577 23.06 -37.94 -47.53
N PHE A 578 23.19 -36.63 -47.73
CA PHE A 578 22.76 -35.91 -48.93
C PHE A 578 23.87 -35.77 -50.00
N THR A 579 24.84 -36.70 -50.00
CA THR A 579 25.91 -36.73 -51.02
C THR A 579 25.46 -37.57 -52.23
N LEU A 580 25.24 -36.88 -53.35
CA LEU A 580 25.20 -37.29 -54.78
C LEU A 580 24.36 -38.50 -55.25
N ASP A 581 24.01 -39.48 -54.42
CA ASP A 581 23.39 -40.74 -54.88
C ASP A 581 21.85 -40.80 -54.73
N SER A 582 21.20 -39.75 -54.23
CA SER A 582 19.77 -39.82 -53.87
C SER A 582 18.84 -38.86 -54.62
N ASP A 583 19.29 -38.21 -55.70
CA ASP A 583 18.46 -37.28 -56.48
C ASP A 583 18.74 -37.43 -58.00
N PRO A 584 17.83 -38.03 -58.80
CA PRO A 584 18.02 -38.25 -60.24
C PRO A 584 18.13 -36.95 -61.07
N ASP A 585 17.73 -35.80 -60.51
CA ASP A 585 17.77 -34.51 -61.21
C ASP A 585 19.09 -33.74 -61.07
N LEU A 586 20.14 -34.37 -60.54
CA LEU A 586 21.51 -33.83 -60.49
C LEU A 586 22.24 -33.86 -61.86
N GLY A 587 21.58 -34.32 -62.93
CA GLY A 587 22.13 -34.43 -64.28
C GLY A 587 22.28 -33.14 -65.08
N SER A 588 21.90 -31.98 -64.54
CA SER A 588 22.11 -30.69 -65.21
C SER A 588 22.56 -29.62 -64.22
N PHE A 589 23.88 -29.57 -63.99
CA PHE A 589 24.59 -28.36 -63.61
C PHE A 589 25.57 -28.00 -64.72
#